data_AF-A0A8I0BEN7-F1
#
_entry.id   AF-A0A8I0BEN7-F1
#
_cell.length_a   1.000
_cell.length_b   1.000
_cell.length_c   1.000
_cell.angle_alpha   90.00
_cell.angle_beta   90.00
_cell.angle_gamma   90.00
#
_symmetry.space_group_name_H-M   'P 1'
#
loop_
_entity.id
_entity.type
_entity.pdbx_description
1 polymer ?
#
loop_
_entity_poly.entity_id
_entity_poly.type
_entity_poly.pdbx_seq_one_letter_code
_entity_poly.pdbx_strand_id
1 'polypeptide(L)'
;MASEQQDLALEAALRQAIRAQYHFRASEQGLLAWDVRRLVRLSRDLPMQAVALGEIAELDQVHWYGHDAASPTVRSVVAHCQLMMAADLAYPILLDSAGRVMDGMHRVGKALLLGHSHIEARRFAVDPAPDYQGCDPDTLPYDD
;
A
#
# COMPACT_ATOMS: atom_id res chain seq x y z
N MET A 1 16.68 2.35 24.29
CA MET A 1 17.29 3.68 24.10
C MET A 1 17.79 3.87 22.67
N ALA A 2 18.85 3.19 22.19
CA ALA A 2 19.34 3.37 20.81
C ALA A 2 18.33 2.94 19.72
N SER A 3 17.66 1.79 19.89
CA SER A 3 16.63 1.29 18.96
C SER A 3 15.41 2.22 18.86
N GLU A 4 15.02 2.84 19.97
CA GLU A 4 13.84 3.70 20.04
C GLU A 4 14.10 5.06 19.36
N GLN A 5 15.31 5.60 19.53
CA GLN A 5 15.74 6.81 18.80
C GLN A 5 15.87 6.56 17.29
N GLN A 6 16.34 5.37 16.89
CA GLN A 6 16.38 4.96 15.48
C GLN A 6 14.98 4.82 14.88
N ASP A 7 14.03 4.26 15.63
CA ASP A 7 12.65 4.12 15.17
C ASP A 7 11.95 5.48 15.03
N LEU A 8 12.17 6.41 15.96
CA LEU A 8 11.65 7.79 15.87
C LEU A 8 12.26 8.54 14.67
N ALA A 9 13.56 8.40 14.44
CA ALA A 9 14.23 9.02 13.30
C ALA A 9 13.70 8.46 11.96
N LEU A 10 13.47 7.15 11.89
CA LEU A 10 12.88 6.52 10.72
C LEU A 10 11.44 6.99 10.50
N GLU A 11 10.63 7.08 11.54
CA GLU A 11 9.27 7.59 11.43
C GLU A 11 9.24 9.03 10.88
N ALA A 12 10.11 9.90 11.41
CA ALA A 12 10.24 11.28 10.92
C ALA A 12 10.68 11.33 9.46
N ALA A 13 11.60 10.46 9.04
CA ALA A 13 12.05 10.37 7.65
C ALA A 13 10.93 9.86 6.72
N LEU A 14 10.15 8.86 7.15
CA LEU A 14 9.03 8.33 6.37
C LEU A 14 7.91 9.36 6.20
N ARG A 15 7.63 10.18 7.22
CA ARG A 15 6.67 11.30 7.11
C ARG A 15 7.10 12.35 6.08
N GLN A 16 8.40 12.56 5.91
CA GLN A 16 8.93 13.49 4.89
C GLN A 16 8.91 12.88 3.47
N ALA A 17 9.12 11.57 3.34
CA ALA A 17 9.27 10.90 2.05
C ALA A 17 7.95 10.39 1.46
N ILE A 18 6.99 10.00 2.31
CA ILE A 18 5.75 9.36 1.91
C ILE A 18 4.61 10.18 2.49
N ARG A 19 3.74 10.72 1.63
CA ARG A 19 2.50 11.38 2.08
C ARG A 19 1.61 10.43 2.88
N ALA A 20 0.80 10.93 3.80
CA ALA A 20 -0.14 10.13 4.57
C ALA A 20 -1.09 9.38 3.63
N GLN A 21 -1.10 8.05 3.75
CA GLN A 21 -1.93 7.15 2.95
C GLN A 21 -2.33 5.98 3.83
N TYR A 22 -3.54 5.48 3.61
CA TYR A 22 -4.09 4.37 4.35
C TYR A 22 -4.50 3.25 3.41
N HIS A 23 -4.15 2.02 3.80
CA HIS A 23 -4.71 0.82 3.19
C HIS A 23 -6.00 0.47 3.91
N PHE A 24 -7.05 0.15 3.16
CA PHE A 24 -8.37 -0.12 3.71
C PHE A 24 -8.83 -1.55 3.42
N ARG A 25 -9.53 -2.15 4.39
CA ARG A 25 -10.28 -3.39 4.19
C ARG A 25 -11.62 -3.33 4.90
N ALA A 26 -12.65 -3.90 4.28
CA ALA A 26 -13.93 -4.11 4.94
C ALA A 26 -13.83 -5.17 6.05
N SER A 27 -14.58 -4.96 7.13
CA SER A 27 -14.80 -5.93 8.20
C SER A 27 -16.24 -5.82 8.72
N GLU A 28 -16.64 -6.77 9.58
CA GLU A 28 -17.96 -6.74 10.23
C GLU A 28 -18.18 -5.48 11.10
N GLN A 29 -17.10 -4.84 11.56
CA GLN A 29 -17.13 -3.65 12.40
C GLN A 29 -16.93 -2.35 11.61
N GLY A 30 -16.99 -2.40 10.29
CA GLY A 30 -16.70 -1.27 9.39
C GLY A 30 -15.30 -1.36 8.79
N LEU A 31 -14.75 -0.24 8.32
CA LEU A 31 -13.45 -0.23 7.66
C LEU A 31 -12.30 -0.36 8.66
N LEU A 32 -11.36 -1.23 8.32
CA LEU A 32 -10.05 -1.34 8.94
C LEU A 32 -9.08 -0.48 8.13
N ALA A 33 -8.25 0.31 8.79
CA ALA A 33 -7.24 1.13 8.15
C ALA A 33 -5.84 0.86 8.71
N TRP A 34 -4.87 0.76 7.82
CA TRP A 34 -3.44 0.67 8.14
C TRP A 34 -2.72 1.88 7.58
N ASP A 35 -1.94 2.58 8.39
CA ASP A 35 -1.05 3.65 7.91
C ASP A 35 0.06 3.02 7.06
N VAL A 36 0.14 3.43 5.78
CA VAL A 36 1.16 2.92 4.85
C VAL A 36 2.57 3.22 5.34
N ARG A 37 2.81 4.36 6.01
CA ARG A 37 4.12 4.69 6.61
C ARG A 37 4.50 3.66 7.68
N ARG A 38 3.53 3.26 8.50
CA ARG A 38 3.73 2.22 9.51
C ARG A 38 3.97 0.86 8.85
N LEU A 39 3.24 0.50 7.80
CA LEU A 39 3.48 -0.74 7.05
C LEU A 39 4.89 -0.78 6.45
N VAL A 40 5.37 0.32 5.87
CA VAL A 40 6.75 0.45 5.36
C VAL A 40 7.76 0.28 6.49
N ARG A 41 7.53 0.90 7.66
CA ARG A 41 8.39 0.73 8.84
C ARG A 41 8.44 -0.72 9.33
N LEU A 42 7.29 -1.38 9.45
CA LEU A 42 7.18 -2.76 9.94
C LEU A 42 7.75 -3.78 8.96
N SER A 43 7.78 -3.47 7.66
CA SER A 43 8.28 -4.38 6.62
C SER A 43 9.78 -4.22 6.33
N ARG A 44 10.46 -3.21 6.89
CA ARG A 44 11.84 -2.83 6.52
C ARG A 44 12.87 -3.97 6.58
N ASP A 45 12.68 -4.90 7.52
CA ASP A 45 13.60 -6.01 7.78
C ASP A 45 13.08 -7.37 7.24
N LEU A 46 11.91 -7.38 6.60
CA LEU A 46 11.36 -8.59 5.98
C LEU A 46 12.16 -8.98 4.73
N PRO A 47 12.34 -10.27 4.42
CA PRO A 47 13.01 -10.66 3.19
C PRO A 47 12.28 -10.10 1.97
N MET A 48 13.06 -9.62 1.00
CA MET A 48 12.57 -9.22 -0.30
C MET A 48 12.47 -10.45 -1.20
N GLN A 49 11.37 -10.56 -1.93
CA GLN A 49 11.08 -11.69 -2.81
C GLN A 49 10.47 -11.21 -4.13
N ALA A 50 10.86 -11.84 -5.22
CA ALA A 50 10.18 -11.68 -6.51
C ALA A 50 8.86 -12.46 -6.50
N VAL A 51 7.76 -11.78 -6.78
CA VAL A 51 6.41 -12.37 -6.89
C VAL A 51 5.96 -12.28 -8.33
N ALA A 52 5.41 -13.37 -8.86
CA ALA A 52 4.87 -13.38 -10.21
C ALA A 52 3.61 -12.50 -10.27
N LEU A 53 3.48 -11.64 -11.28
CA LEU A 53 2.30 -10.76 -11.39
C LEU A 53 1.00 -11.58 -11.46
N GLY A 54 1.03 -12.75 -12.10
CA GLY A 54 -0.13 -13.65 -12.19
C GLY A 54 -0.59 -14.24 -10.86
N GLU A 55 0.17 -14.08 -9.77
CA GLU A 55 -0.24 -14.50 -8.41
C GLU A 55 -0.99 -13.38 -7.66
N ILE A 56 -1.00 -12.15 -8.19
CA ILE A 56 -1.67 -10.99 -7.58
C ILE A 56 -3.14 -10.99 -8.03
N ALA A 57 -4.02 -11.58 -7.21
CA ALA A 57 -5.43 -11.71 -7.52
C ALA A 57 -6.13 -10.37 -7.77
N GLU A 58 -5.70 -9.29 -7.12
CA GLU A 58 -6.31 -7.97 -7.23
C GLU A 58 -6.10 -7.29 -8.59
N LEU A 59 -5.20 -7.80 -9.43
CA LEU A 59 -5.03 -7.30 -10.81
C LEU A 59 -6.33 -7.44 -11.63
N ASP A 60 -7.12 -8.47 -11.34
CA ASP A 60 -8.38 -8.77 -12.02
C ASP A 60 -9.61 -8.42 -11.15
N GLN A 61 -9.44 -7.52 -10.16
CA GLN A 61 -10.50 -7.08 -9.26
C GLN A 61 -10.66 -5.56 -9.26
N VAL A 62 -11.82 -5.08 -8.78
CA VAL A 62 -12.05 -3.65 -8.55
C VAL A 62 -11.23 -3.20 -7.35
N HIS A 63 -10.02 -2.70 -7.61
CA HIS A 63 -9.10 -2.29 -6.55
C HIS A 63 -9.17 -0.78 -6.22
N TRP A 64 -9.26 0.09 -7.25
CA TRP A 64 -9.20 1.54 -7.05
C TRP A 64 -10.55 2.24 -6.80
N TYR A 65 -11.67 1.57 -7.06
CA TYR A 65 -12.99 2.23 -7.17
C TYR A 65 -14.10 1.60 -6.29
N GLY A 66 -13.73 0.76 -5.31
CA GLY A 66 -14.67 -0.10 -4.57
C GLY A 66 -15.28 0.47 -3.27
N HIS A 67 -15.00 1.72 -2.89
CA HIS A 67 -15.45 2.33 -1.62
C HIS A 67 -16.22 3.64 -1.81
N ASP A 68 -17.19 3.65 -2.73
CA ASP A 68 -18.27 4.66 -2.90
C ASP A 68 -17.93 6.14 -3.16
N ALA A 69 -16.66 6.58 -3.10
CA ALA A 69 -16.32 7.99 -3.36
C ALA A 69 -15.86 8.29 -4.80
N ALA A 70 -15.22 7.35 -5.50
CA ALA A 70 -14.61 7.60 -6.81
C ALA A 70 -15.23 6.73 -7.91
N SER A 71 -15.91 7.37 -8.87
CA SER A 71 -16.31 6.71 -10.12
C SER A 71 -15.13 6.65 -11.10
N PRO A 72 -15.02 5.60 -11.94
CA PRO A 72 -13.97 5.46 -12.95
C PRO A 72 -14.19 6.41 -14.15
N THR A 73 -14.30 7.71 -13.88
CA THR A 73 -14.33 8.74 -14.92
C THR A 73 -12.98 8.80 -15.63
N VAL A 74 -12.96 9.31 -16.87
CA VAL A 74 -11.71 9.51 -17.62
C VAL A 74 -10.69 10.31 -16.80
N ARG A 75 -11.14 11.34 -16.07
CA ARG A 75 -10.28 12.15 -15.21
C ARG A 75 -9.66 11.34 -14.07
N SER A 76 -10.44 10.49 -13.42
CA SER A 76 -9.94 9.63 -12.35
C SER A 76 -8.95 8.60 -12.87
N VAL A 77 -9.25 7.96 -14.00
CA VAL A 77 -8.34 7.00 -14.64
C VAL A 77 -7.00 7.67 -14.99
N VAL A 78 -7.03 8.87 -15.57
CA VAL A 78 -5.81 9.64 -15.86
C VAL A 78 -5.01 9.93 -14.58
N ALA A 79 -5.66 10.27 -13.46
CA ALA A 79 -4.98 10.48 -12.19
C ALA A 79 -4.28 9.21 -11.69
N HIS A 80 -4.91 8.03 -11.80
CA HIS A 80 -4.27 6.75 -11.50
C HIS A 80 -3.10 6.46 -12.43
N CYS A 81 -3.22 6.74 -13.73
CA CYS A 81 -2.13 6.59 -14.69
C CYS A 81 -0.94 7.49 -14.36
N GLN A 82 -1.17 8.73 -13.92
CA GLN A 82 -0.10 9.63 -13.49
C GLN A 82 0.65 9.09 -12.27
N LEU A 83 -0.08 8.60 -11.26
CA LEU A 83 0.51 7.95 -10.09
C LEU A 83 1.29 6.69 -10.47
N MET A 84 0.73 5.87 -11.36
CA MET A 84 1.38 4.67 -11.90
C MET A 84 2.68 5.02 -12.62
N MET A 85 2.70 6.01 -13.50
CA MET A 85 3.91 6.40 -14.23
C MET A 85 4.98 7.00 -13.30
N ALA A 86 4.56 7.77 -12.29
CA ALA A 86 5.45 8.37 -11.30
C ALA A 86 6.02 7.35 -10.30
N ALA A 87 5.37 6.20 -10.12
CA ALA A 87 5.81 5.19 -9.16
C ALA A 87 7.17 4.59 -9.54
N ASP A 88 8.06 4.45 -8.56
CA ASP A 88 9.39 3.88 -8.74
C ASP A 88 9.38 2.39 -8.39
N LEU A 89 9.82 1.55 -9.35
CA LEU A 89 9.89 0.09 -9.20
C LEU A 89 11.11 -0.37 -8.38
N ALA A 90 12.02 0.53 -8.01
CA ALA A 90 13.10 0.22 -7.07
C ALA A 90 12.58 -0.09 -5.65
N TYR A 91 11.33 0.30 -5.33
CA TYR A 91 10.71 0.05 -4.04
C TYR A 91 9.72 -1.13 -4.11
N PRO A 92 9.83 -2.13 -3.22
CA PRO A 92 8.99 -3.32 -3.27
C PRO A 92 7.54 -3.04 -2.86
N ILE A 93 6.59 -3.78 -3.42
CA ILE A 93 5.20 -3.78 -2.96
C ILE A 93 5.10 -4.45 -1.59
N LEU A 94 4.01 -4.16 -0.85
CA LEU A 94 3.74 -4.82 0.44
C LEU A 94 2.58 -5.78 0.30
N LEU A 95 2.80 -7.00 0.77
CA LEU A 95 1.80 -8.07 0.79
C LEU A 95 1.49 -8.48 2.22
N ASP A 96 0.23 -8.82 2.45
CA ASP A 96 -0.23 -9.44 3.69
C ASP A 96 0.14 -10.94 3.75
N SER A 97 -0.19 -11.60 4.85
CA SER A 97 0.12 -13.01 5.04
C SER A 97 -0.62 -13.96 4.09
N ALA A 98 -1.65 -13.49 3.38
CA ALA A 98 -2.35 -14.23 2.34
C ALA A 98 -1.83 -13.92 0.92
N GLY A 99 -0.90 -12.97 0.76
CA GLY A 99 -0.38 -12.53 -0.55
C GLY A 99 -1.19 -11.41 -1.20
N ARG A 100 -2.14 -10.81 -0.48
CA ARG A 100 -2.93 -9.66 -0.94
C ARG A 100 -2.15 -8.36 -0.81
N VAL A 101 -2.34 -7.45 -1.74
CA VAL A 101 -1.64 -6.15 -1.77
C VAL A 101 -2.14 -5.26 -0.63
N MET A 102 -1.20 -4.78 0.18
CA MET A 102 -1.43 -3.73 1.19
C MET A 102 -0.91 -2.37 0.73
N ASP A 103 0.13 -2.34 -0.11
CA ASP A 103 0.66 -1.12 -0.71
C ASP A 103 1.35 -1.43 -2.04
N GLY A 104 1.22 -0.51 -2.99
CA GLY A 104 1.95 -0.57 -4.25
C GLY A 104 1.17 -1.04 -5.48
N MET A 105 -0.16 -1.04 -5.47
CA MET A 105 -0.93 -1.40 -6.68
C MET A 105 -0.57 -0.55 -7.91
N HIS A 106 -0.21 0.72 -7.74
CA HIS A 106 0.33 1.53 -8.85
C HIS A 106 1.66 0.99 -9.39
N ARG A 107 2.52 0.42 -8.55
CA ARG A 107 3.77 -0.26 -9.00
C ARG A 107 3.47 -1.58 -9.69
N VAL A 108 2.50 -2.35 -9.18
CA VAL A 108 1.99 -3.56 -9.85
C VAL A 108 1.49 -3.22 -11.26
N GLY A 109 0.64 -2.19 -11.39
CA GLY A 109 0.14 -1.72 -12.68
C GLY A 109 1.25 -1.25 -13.62
N LYS A 110 2.26 -0.53 -13.10
CA LYS A 110 3.42 -0.10 -13.90
C LYS A 110 4.24 -1.29 -14.39
N ALA A 111 4.50 -2.28 -13.53
CA ALA A 111 5.23 -3.49 -13.90
C ALA A 111 4.48 -4.27 -15.01
N LEU A 112 3.15 -4.40 -14.87
CA LEU A 112 2.29 -4.98 -15.90
C LEU A 112 2.38 -4.21 -17.22
N LEU A 113 2.27 -2.87 -17.17
CA LEU A 113 2.36 -1.99 -18.35
C LEU A 113 3.70 -2.15 -19.09
N LEU A 114 4.80 -2.32 -18.34
CA LEU A 114 6.14 -2.49 -18.90
C LEU A 114 6.45 -3.92 -19.36
N GLY A 115 5.48 -4.85 -19.23
CA GLY A 115 5.65 -6.24 -19.65
C GLY A 115 6.56 -7.06 -18.72
N HIS A 116 6.72 -6.65 -17.47
CA HIS A 116 7.41 -7.47 -16.48
C HIS A 116 6.55 -8.69 -16.11
N SER A 117 7.21 -9.82 -15.81
CA SER A 117 6.53 -11.01 -15.31
C SER A 117 6.47 -11.07 -13.79
N HIS A 118 7.35 -10.33 -13.11
CA HIS A 118 7.52 -10.35 -11.66
C HIS A 118 7.70 -8.93 -11.11
N ILE A 119 7.46 -8.78 -9.81
CA ILE A 119 7.69 -7.56 -9.05
C ILE A 119 8.31 -7.88 -7.69
N GLU A 120 9.21 -7.03 -7.21
CA GLU A 120 9.77 -7.14 -5.87
C GLU A 120 8.71 -6.85 -4.81
N ALA A 121 8.62 -7.71 -3.81
CA ALA A 121 7.64 -7.64 -2.74
C ALA A 121 8.26 -7.96 -1.38
N ARG A 122 7.64 -7.44 -0.33
CA ARG A 122 7.84 -7.89 1.06
C ARG A 122 6.51 -8.38 1.59
N ARG A 123 6.51 -9.57 2.18
CA ARG A 123 5.30 -10.24 2.66
C ARG A 123 5.34 -10.42 4.17
N PHE A 124 4.30 -9.96 4.86
CA PHE A 124 4.13 -10.23 6.27
C PHE A 124 3.85 -11.73 6.50
N ALA A 125 4.53 -12.36 7.45
CA ALA A 125 4.18 -13.72 7.85
C ALA A 125 2.88 -13.78 8.66
N VAL A 126 2.60 -12.71 9.41
CA VAL A 126 1.37 -12.48 10.17
C VAL A 126 0.95 -11.04 9.92
N ASP A 127 -0.32 -10.83 9.57
CA ASP A 127 -0.85 -9.50 9.32
C ASP A 127 -0.64 -8.57 10.53
N PRO A 128 -0.10 -7.36 10.34
CA PRO A 128 -0.04 -6.38 11.41
C PRO A 128 -1.47 -5.97 11.80
N ALA A 129 -1.69 -5.67 13.08
CA ALA A 129 -2.96 -5.09 13.51
C ALA A 129 -3.24 -3.76 12.79
N PRO A 130 -4.50 -3.47 12.43
CA PRO A 130 -4.89 -2.18 11.86
C PRO A 130 -4.63 -1.06 12.87
N ASP A 131 -4.36 0.13 12.35
CA ASP A 131 -4.17 1.34 13.14
C ASP A 131 -5.53 1.91 13.59
N TYR A 132 -6.56 1.72 12.77
CA TYR A 132 -7.94 2.14 13.07
C TYR A 132 -8.95 1.05 12.68
N GLN A 133 -10.02 0.93 13.46
CA GLN A 133 -11.10 -0.05 13.26
C GLN A 133 -12.45 0.68 13.27
N GLY A 134 -13.34 0.32 12.34
CA GLY A 134 -14.64 0.97 12.19
C GLY A 134 -14.54 2.46 11.86
N CYS A 135 -13.47 2.86 11.15
CA CYS A 135 -13.19 4.26 10.87
C CYS A 135 -13.91 4.78 9.62
N ASP A 136 -14.18 6.08 9.60
CA ASP A 136 -14.52 6.83 8.40
C ASP A 136 -13.20 7.25 7.70
N PRO A 137 -12.96 6.85 6.44
CA PRO A 137 -11.75 7.21 5.69
C PRO A 137 -11.45 8.71 5.66
N ASP A 138 -12.47 9.57 5.70
CA ASP A 138 -12.33 11.02 5.63
C ASP A 138 -11.93 11.67 6.97
N THR A 139 -11.93 10.89 8.05
CA THR A 139 -11.61 11.35 9.41
C THR A 139 -10.20 10.95 9.88
N LEU A 140 -9.46 10.20 9.06
CA LEU A 140 -8.11 9.76 9.39
C LEU A 140 -7.09 10.92 9.33
N PRO A 141 -5.97 10.83 10.08
CA PRO A 141 -4.98 11.89 10.10
C PRO A 141 -4.14 11.86 8.82
N TYR A 142 -4.59 12.58 7.80
CA TYR A 142 -3.78 12.90 6.61
C TYR A 142 -2.82 14.05 6.91
N ASP A 143 -1.84 14.27 6.03
CA ASP A 143 -1.03 15.49 6.11
C ASP A 143 -1.87 16.67 5.63
N ASP A 144 -1.75 17.82 6.31
CA ASP A 144 -2.36 19.09 5.90
C ASP A 144 -1.79 19.62 4.57
#